data_AF-A0A923FZQ0-F1
#
_entry.id   AF-A0A923FZQ0-F1
#
_cell.length_a   1.000
_cell.length_b   1.000
_cell.length_c   1.000
_cell.angle_alpha   90.00
_cell.angle_beta   90.00
_cell.angle_gamma   90.00
#
_symmetry.space_group_name_H-M   'P 1'
#
loop_
_entity.id
_entity.type
_entity.pdbx_description
1 polymer ?
#
loop_
_entity_poly.entity_id
_entity_poly.type
_entity_poly.pdbx_seq_one_letter_code
_entity_poly.pdbx_strand_id
1 'polypeptide(L)' 'MAKFMWIVTIIMSLIGAVIGYGGIHMATSAPQEAASAAMGLACAVIPYCIAKAFTELRAL' A
#
# COMPACT_ATOMS: atom_id res chain seq x y z
N MET A 1 12.78 -1.54 14.96
CA MET A 1 12.73 -1.88 13.53
C MET A 1 11.36 -2.45 13.16
N ALA A 2 11.04 -3.72 13.45
CA ALA A 2 9.75 -4.31 13.03
C ALA A 2 8.51 -3.48 13.40
N LYS A 3 8.35 -3.04 14.66
CA LYS A 3 7.23 -2.18 15.09
C LYS A 3 7.12 -0.87 14.31
N PHE A 4 8.25 -0.23 13.98
CA PHE A 4 8.27 1.01 13.20
C PHE A 4 7.80 0.75 11.76
N MET A 5 8.21 -0.37 11.17
CA MET A 5 7.82 -0.72 9.81
C MET A 5 6.33 -1.04 9.69
N TRP A 6 5.73 -1.67 10.70
CA TRP A 6 4.28 -1.85 10.77
C TRP A 6 3.52 -0.53 10.83
N ILE A 7 4.04 0.48 11.53
CA ILE A 7 3.45 1.84 11.52
C ILE A 7 3.51 2.44 10.12
N VAL A 8 4.65 2.30 9.42
CA VAL A 8 4.78 2.74 8.02
C VAL A 8 3.79 2.00 7.11
N THR A 9 3.61 0.69 7.29
CA THR A 9 2.61 -0.08 6.55
C THR A 9 1.20 0.45 6.75
N ILE A 10 0.81 0.79 7.98
CA ILE A 10 -0.52 1.37 8.26
C ILE A 10 -0.69 2.69 7.52
N ILE A 11 0.29 3.61 7.65
CA ILE A 11 0.21 4.93 6.99
C ILE A 11 0.13 4.78 5.48
N MET A 12 0.98 3.94 4.89
CA MET A 12 1.01 3.73 3.44
C MET A 12 -0.25 3.01 2.93
N SER A 13 -0.88 2.16 3.75
CA SER A 13 -2.17 1.55 3.41
C SER A 13 -3.30 2.58 3.37
N LEU A 14 -3.29 3.54 4.30
CA LEU A 14 -4.25 4.67 4.28
C LEU A 14 -4.04 5.56 3.05
N ILE A 15 -2.78 5.87 2.71
CA ILE A 15 -2.44 6.60 1.49
C ILE A 15 -2.86 5.82 0.24
N GLY A 16 -2.60 4.51 0.22
CA GLY A 16 -3.03 3.62 -0.86
C GLY A 16 -4.54 3.59 -1.03
N ALA A 17 -5.31 3.63 0.06
CA ALA A 17 -6.77 3.75 0.00
C ALA A 17 -7.21 5.08 -0.62
N VAL A 18 -6.58 6.20 -0.26
CA VAL A 18 -6.88 7.52 -0.86
C VAL A 18 -6.51 7.55 -2.35
N ILE A 19 -5.34 7.04 -2.72
CA ILE A 19 -4.87 7.01 -4.12
C ILE A 19 -5.75 6.09 -4.97
N GLY A 20 -6.01 4.87 -4.49
CA GLY A 20 -6.83 3.90 -5.21
C GLY A 20 -8.28 4.38 -5.34
N TYR A 21 -8.95 4.66 -4.22
CA TYR A 21 -10.35 5.03 -4.24
C TYR A 21 -10.59 6.41 -4.87
N GLY A 22 -9.77 7.39 -4.50
CA GLY A 22 -9.84 8.75 -5.05
C GLY A 22 -9.45 8.80 -6.52
N GLY A 23 -8.43 8.05 -6.93
CA GLY A 23 -8.01 7.96 -8.34
C GLY A 23 -9.07 7.30 -9.22
N ILE A 24 -9.78 6.28 -8.73
CA ILE A 24 -10.92 5.68 -9.43
C ILE A 24 -12.06 6.70 -9.58
N HIS A 25 -12.41 7.44 -8.52
CA HIS A 25 -13.50 8.42 -8.57
C HIS A 25 -13.23 9.62 -9.50
N MET A 26 -11.96 9.93 -9.73
CA MET A 26 -11.53 11.03 -10.60
C MET A 26 -11.19 10.57 -12.02
N ALA A 27 -11.20 9.26 -12.29
CA ALA A 27 -10.83 8.71 -13.58
C ALA A 27 -11.88 9.01 -14.65
N THR A 28 -11.43 9.28 -15.87
CA THR A 28 -12.30 9.52 -17.03
C THR A 28 -12.37 8.31 -17.98
N SER A 29 -11.64 7.24 -17.66
CA SER A 29 -11.56 6.05 -18.50
C SER A 29 -11.20 4.80 -17.69
N ALA A 30 -11.65 3.63 -18.16
CA ALA A 30 -11.38 2.35 -17.51
C ALA A 30 -9.87 2.05 -17.30
N PRO A 31 -8.94 2.42 -18.22
CA PRO A 31 -7.51 2.26 -17.96
C PRO A 31 -7.00 3.09 -16.77
N GLN A 32 -7.56 4.28 -16.53
CA GLN A 32 -7.17 5.12 -15.39
C GLN A 32 -7.69 4.56 -14.07
N GLU A 33 -8.89 3.99 -14.06
CA GLU A 33 -9.42 3.28 -12.89
C GLU A 33 -8.52 2.08 -12.53
N ALA A 34 -8.13 1.29 -13.54
CA ALA A 34 -7.23 0.15 -13.32
C ALA A 34 -5.83 0.60 -12.83
N ALA A 35 -5.28 1.68 -13.41
CA ALA A 35 -3.99 2.20 -13.00
C ALA A 35 -4.01 2.76 -11.57
N SER A 36 -5.04 3.52 -11.21
CA SER A 36 -5.20 4.06 -9.85
C SER A 36 -5.40 2.95 -8.82
N ALA A 37 -6.21 1.93 -9.13
CA ALA A 37 -6.36 0.74 -8.29
C ALA A 37 -5.00 0.04 -8.07
N ALA A 38 -4.21 -0.16 -9.13
CA ALA A 38 -2.90 -0.77 -9.03
C ALA A 38 -1.91 0.07 -8.20
N MET A 39 -1.92 1.39 -8.36
CA MET A 39 -1.10 2.31 -7.55
C MET A 39 -1.47 2.24 -6.06
N GLY A 40 -2.77 2.24 -5.75
CA GLY A 40 -3.27 2.12 -4.38
C GLY A 40 -2.84 0.80 -3.72
N LEU A 41 -2.96 -0.31 -4.46
CA LEU A 41 -2.49 -1.63 -4.00
C LEU A 41 -0.98 -1.67 -3.81
N ALA A 42 -0.19 -1.09 -4.72
CA ALA A 42 1.26 -1.05 -4.59
C ALA A 42 1.70 -0.30 -3.31
N CYS A 43 1.06 0.83 -3.01
CA CYS A 43 1.28 1.59 -1.77
C CYS A 43 1.00 0.77 -0.51
N ALA A 44 -0.01 -0.10 -0.50
CA ALA A 44 -0.32 -0.93 0.67
C ALA A 44 0.57 -2.19 0.76
N VAL A 45 0.77 -2.89 -0.36
CA VAL A 45 1.35 -4.23 -0.38
C VAL A 45 2.88 -4.20 -0.23
N ILE A 46 3.57 -3.27 -0.88
CA ILE A 46 5.05 -3.22 -0.83
C ILE A 46 5.54 -3.01 0.61
N PRO A 47 5.07 -2.00 1.37
CA PRO A 47 5.50 -1.80 2.75
C PRO A 47 5.12 -2.96 3.67
N TYR A 48 3.97 -3.60 3.44
CA TYR A 48 3.56 -4.79 4.18
C TYR A 48 4.55 -5.95 4.00
N CYS A 49 4.91 -6.26 2.74
CA CYS A 49 5.86 -7.34 2.45
C CYS A 49 7.21 -7.10 3.13
N ILE A 50 7.70 -5.86 3.12
CA ILE A 50 8.95 -5.50 3.79
C ILE A 50 8.79 -5.63 5.32
N ALA A 51 7.73 -5.08 5.92
CA ALA A 51 7.49 -5.19 7.37
C ALA A 51 7.38 -6.66 7.82
N LYS A 52 6.74 -7.50 7.02
CA LYS A 52 6.63 -8.95 7.26
C LYS A 52 8.01 -9.60 7.21
N ALA A 53 8.82 -9.35 6.18
CA ALA A 53 10.17 -9.90 6.06
C ALA A 53 11.06 -9.57 7.28
N PHE A 54 11.05 -8.32 7.75
CA PHE A 54 11.80 -7.93 8.95
C PHE A 54 11.24 -8.53 10.25
N THR A 55 9.94 -8.85 10.27
CA THR A 55 9.33 -9.53 11.42
C THR A 55 9.79 -10.98 11.47
N GLU A 56 9.79 -11.68 10.33
CA GLU A 56 10.27 -13.07 10.22
C GLU A 56 11.78 -13.18 10.52
N LEU A 57 12.60 -12.26 10.00
CA LEU A 57 14.05 -12.23 10.29
C LEU A 57 14.39 -12.03 11.77
N ARG A 58 13.49 -11.44 12.56
CA ARG A 58 13.65 -11.29 14.02
C ARG A 58 13.19 -12.54 14.79
N ALA A 59 12.32 -13.36 14.19
CA ALA A 59 11.78 -14.56 14.80
C ALA A 59 12.71 -15.78 14.63
N LEU A 60 13.64 -15.71 13.67
CA LEU A 60 14.80 -16.60 13.51
C LEU A 60 15.91 -16.25 14.51
#